data_AF-A0A1V5QA61-F1
#
_entry.id   AF-A0A1V5QA61-F1
#
_cell.length_a   1.000
_cell.length_b   1.000
_cell.length_c   1.000
_cell.angle_alpha   90.00
_cell.angle_beta   90.00
_cell.angle_gamma   90.00
#
_symmetry.space_group_name_H-M   'P 1'
#
loop_
_entity.id
_entity.type
_entity.pdbx_description
1 polymer ?
#
loop_
_entity_poly.entity_id
_entity_poly.type
_entity_poly.pdbx_seq_one_letter_code
_entity_poly.pdbx_strand_id
1 'polypeptide(L)'
;MLSRGNAECPGYLWESRGMQAVLSDLRQRFDRIVLHTSPVRISGDAINAARYADGVVIVVRADETRREVVNRALDVLRSAKGRILGAVLTDRKQTIPGMVYRRI
;
A
#
# COMPACT_ATOMS: atom_id res chain seq x y z
N MET A 1 -1.62 20.18 7.65
CA MET A 1 -2.64 19.43 8.41
C MET A 1 -3.40 18.55 7.41
N LEU A 2 -2.80 17.43 7.00
CA LEU A 2 -3.45 16.51 6.07
C LEU A 2 -4.49 15.73 6.88
N SER A 3 -5.76 15.94 6.55
CA SER A 3 -6.91 15.29 7.16
C SER A 3 -6.63 13.79 7.29
N ARG A 4 -6.71 13.25 8.51
CA ARG A 4 -6.83 11.82 8.75
C ARG A 4 -8.14 11.38 8.09
N GLY A 5 -8.05 11.03 6.82
CA GLY A 5 -9.18 10.62 6.00
C GLY A 5 -9.69 9.27 6.49
N ASN A 6 -10.62 9.31 7.44
CA ASN A 6 -11.53 8.21 7.71
C ASN A 6 -12.65 8.20 6.66
N ALA A 7 -12.26 8.33 5.39
CA ALA A 7 -13.13 8.10 4.26
C ALA A 7 -12.94 6.63 3.89
N GLU A 8 -13.74 5.77 4.51
CA GLU A 8 -13.90 4.43 3.96
C GLU A 8 -14.49 4.61 2.56
N CYS A 9 -13.70 4.39 1.52
CA CYS A 9 -14.24 4.30 0.18
C CYS A 9 -15.18 3.08 0.18
N PRO A 10 -16.48 3.26 -0.09
CA PRO A 10 -17.38 2.13 -0.13
C PRO A 10 -16.87 1.11 -1.16
N GLY A 11 -16.72 -0.15 -0.76
CA GLY A 11 -16.13 -1.20 -1.60
C GLY A 11 -16.75 -1.29 -2.99
N TYR A 12 -18.05 -0.99 -3.12
CA TYR A 12 -18.76 -0.99 -4.40
C TYR A 12 -18.25 0.04 -5.42
N LEU A 13 -17.60 1.14 -4.98
CA LEU A 13 -17.04 2.12 -5.91
C LEU A 13 -15.91 1.53 -6.74
N TRP A 14 -15.11 0.64 -6.16
CA TRP A 14 -14.06 -0.08 -6.87
C TRP A 14 -14.62 -0.94 -7.99
N GLU A 15 -15.79 -1.56 -7.76
CA GLU A 15 -16.46 -2.42 -8.74
C GLU A 15 -17.28 -1.64 -9.77
N SER A 16 -17.49 -0.33 -9.55
CA SER A 16 -18.28 0.51 -10.44
C SER A 16 -17.64 0.64 -11.82
N ARG A 17 -18.47 0.77 -12.86
CA ARG A 17 -18.01 1.06 -14.23
C ARG A 17 -17.22 2.38 -14.31
N GLY A 18 -17.60 3.36 -13.49
CA GLY A 18 -16.91 4.65 -13.43
C GLY A 18 -15.45 4.51 -13.01
N MET A 19 -15.17 3.73 -11.97
CA MET A 19 -13.80 3.47 -11.53
C MET A 19 -12.98 2.75 -12.61
N GLN A 20 -13.57 1.74 -13.26
CA GLN A 20 -12.89 1.02 -14.34
C GLN A 20 -12.55 1.95 -15.53
N ALA A 21 -13.47 2.85 -15.89
CA ALA A 21 -13.25 3.84 -16.93
C ALA A 21 -12.11 4.80 -16.57
N VAL A 22 -12.08 5.31 -15.32
CA VAL A 22 -11.00 6.18 -14.84
C VAL A 22 -9.65 5.47 -14.85
N LEU A 23 -9.57 4.23 -14.35
CA LEU A 23 -8.32 3.47 -14.35
C LEU A 23 -7.83 3.16 -15.77
N SER A 24 -8.75 2.94 -16.71
CA SER A 24 -8.42 2.74 -18.12
C SER A 24 -7.86 4.02 -18.77
N ASP A 25 -8.51 5.17 -18.54
CA ASP A 25 -8.04 6.47 -19.03
C ASP A 25 -6.65 6.82 -18.48
N LEU A 26 -6.44 6.64 -17.17
CA LEU A 26 -5.15 6.88 -16.54
C LEU A 26 -4.05 5.99 -17.13
N ARG A 27 -4.35 4.72 -17.44
CA ARG A 27 -3.39 3.81 -18.06
C ARG A 27 -2.95 4.24 -19.46
N GLN A 28 -3.82 4.94 -20.19
CA GLN A 28 -3.47 5.46 -21.52
C GLN A 28 -2.61 6.72 -21.45
N ARG A 29 -2.70 7.47 -20.34
CA ARG A 29 -2.11 8.80 -20.19
C ARG A 29 -0.81 8.83 -19.40
N PHE A 30 -0.56 7.82 -18.56
CA PHE A 30 0.61 7.79 -17.68
C PHE A 30 1.35 6.46 -17.81
N ASP A 31 2.68 6.55 -17.85
CA ASP A 31 3.54 5.36 -17.87
C ASP A 31 3.46 4.57 -16.57
N ARG A 32 3.24 5.25 -15.45
CA ARG A 32 3.24 4.68 -14.09
C ARG A 32 2.14 5.32 -13.27
N ILE A 33 1.39 4.49 -12.55
CA ILE A 33 0.28 4.91 -11.68
C ILE A 33 0.55 4.35 -10.29
N VAL A 34 0.49 5.20 -9.27
CA VAL A 34 0.62 4.79 -7.87
C VAL A 34 -0.74 4.90 -7.19
N LEU A 35 -1.28 3.77 -6.77
CA LEU A 35 -2.51 3.71 -5.98
C LEU A 35 -2.13 3.76 -4.49
N HIS A 36 -2.50 4.85 -3.83
CA HIS A 36 -2.35 4.96 -2.38
C HIS A 36 -3.65 4.55 -1.68
N THR A 37 -3.57 3.67 -0.70
CA THR A 37 -4.73 3.15 0.02
C THR A 37 -4.59 3.33 1.52
N SER A 38 -5.73 3.27 2.21
CA SER A 38 -5.76 3.11 3.66
C SER A 38 -5.08 1.80 4.10
N PRO A 39 -4.64 1.69 5.38
CA PRO A 39 -3.95 0.50 5.86
C PRO A 39 -4.80 -0.78 5.70
N VAL A 40 -4.16 -1.87 5.28
CA VAL A 40 -4.81 -3.19 5.04
C VAL A 40 -5.66 -3.68 6.22
N ARG A 41 -5.29 -3.30 7.44
CA ARG A 41 -5.99 -3.71 8.67
C ARG A 41 -7.29 -2.95 8.93
N ILE A 42 -7.45 -1.75 8.37
CA ILE A 42 -8.56 -0.83 8.67
C ILE A 42 -9.61 -0.86 7.56
N SER A 43 -9.19 -1.02 6.30
CA SER A 43 -10.09 -0.91 5.15
C SER A 43 -9.81 -1.99 4.10
N GLY A 44 -10.84 -2.38 3.36
CA GLY A 44 -10.71 -3.24 2.16
C GLY A 44 -10.10 -2.55 0.94
N ASP A 45 -9.80 -1.26 0.97
CA ASP A 45 -9.30 -0.50 -0.19
C ASP A 45 -8.00 -1.07 -0.75
N ALA A 46 -7.06 -1.46 0.11
CA ALA A 46 -5.81 -2.08 -0.32
C ALA A 46 -6.04 -3.40 -1.09
N ILE A 47 -7.04 -4.17 -0.67
CA ILE A 47 -7.44 -5.44 -1.30
C ILE A 47 -8.07 -5.15 -2.67
N ASN A 48 -8.98 -4.20 -2.74
CA ASN A 48 -9.64 -3.83 -3.99
C ASN A 48 -8.67 -3.22 -4.99
N ALA A 49 -7.83 -2.27 -4.56
CA ALA A 49 -6.81 -1.67 -5.39
C ALA A 49 -5.80 -2.71 -5.92
N ALA A 50 -5.41 -3.69 -5.10
CA ALA A 50 -4.50 -4.76 -5.50
C ALA A 50 -5.04 -5.59 -6.69
N ARG A 51 -6.36 -5.70 -6.86
CA ARG A 51 -6.98 -6.39 -8.02
C ARG A 51 -6.78 -5.63 -9.33
N TYR A 52 -6.56 -4.32 -9.26
CA TYR A 52 -6.35 -3.45 -10.42
C TYR A 52 -4.89 -3.04 -10.59
N ALA A 53 -3.98 -3.42 -9.69
CA ALA A 53 -2.58 -3.06 -9.74
C ALA A 53 -1.73 -4.21 -10.30
N ASP A 54 -0.68 -3.88 -11.06
CA ASP A 54 0.26 -4.87 -11.58
C ASP A 54 1.18 -5.45 -10.48
N GLY A 55 1.31 -4.71 -9.38
CA GLY A 55 2.02 -5.15 -8.18
C GLY A 55 1.77 -4.26 -6.99
N VAL A 56 2.08 -4.78 -5.81
CA VAL A 56 1.85 -4.16 -4.51
C VAL A 56 3.15 -4.07 -3.73
N VAL A 57 3.41 -2.90 -3.17
CA VAL A 57 4.50 -2.67 -2.21
C VAL A 57 3.88 -2.42 -0.85
N ILE A 58 4.29 -3.19 0.15
CA ILE A 58 3.80 -3.00 1.52
C ILE A 58 4.70 -2.03 2.28
N VAL A 59 4.12 -1.01 2.90
CA VAL A 59 4.84 -0.07 3.76
C VAL A 59 4.64 -0.48 5.22
N VAL A 60 5.74 -0.70 5.94
CA VAL A 60 5.76 -1.16 7.32
C VAL A 60 6.47 -0.12 8.17
N ARG A 61 5.88 0.28 9.30
CA ARG A 61 6.54 1.19 10.25
C ARG A 61 7.44 0.39 11.19
N ALA A 62 8.74 0.70 11.19
CA ALA A 62 9.73 0.09 12.06
C ALA A 62 9.40 0.35 13.52
N ASP A 63 9.75 -0.62 14.38
CA ASP A 63 9.57 -0.58 15.83
C ASP A 63 8.13 -0.35 16.34
N GLU A 64 7.14 -0.26 15.43
CA GLU A 64 5.73 -0.09 15.74
C GLU A 64 4.89 -1.26 15.21
N THR A 65 5.15 -1.71 13.99
CA THR A 65 4.35 -2.76 13.37
C THR A 65 4.92 -4.15 13.70
N ARG A 66 4.18 -4.93 14.47
CA ARG A 66 4.56 -6.32 14.81
C ARG A 66 4.58 -7.22 13.57
N ARG A 67 5.49 -8.19 13.55
CA ARG A 67 5.69 -9.10 12.41
C ARG A 67 4.43 -9.88 12.05
N GLU A 68 3.65 -10.29 13.05
CA GLU A 68 2.41 -11.05 12.86
C GLU A 68 1.35 -10.23 12.11
N VAL A 69 1.31 -8.91 12.36
CA VAL A 69 0.39 -7.99 11.67
C VAL A 69 0.77 -7.87 10.20
N VAL A 70 2.08 -7.80 9.90
CA VAL A 70 2.59 -7.76 8.52
C VAL A 70 2.26 -9.06 7.80
N ASN A 71 2.50 -10.21 8.43
CA ASN A 71 2.20 -11.53 7.84
C ASN A 71 0.71 -11.66 7.49
N ARG A 72 -0.19 -11.28 8.42
CA ARG A 72 -1.63 -11.30 8.15
C ARG A 72 -2.02 -10.39 6.99
N ALA A 73 -1.43 -9.19 6.89
CA ALA A 73 -1.68 -8.29 5.77
C ALA A 73 -1.20 -8.88 4.43
N LEU A 74 -0.03 -9.53 4.42
CA LEU A 74 0.48 -10.22 3.24
C LEU A 74 -0.44 -11.37 2.80
N ASP A 75 -0.96 -12.16 3.75
CA ASP A 75 -1.86 -13.27 3.45
C ASP A 75 -3.17 -12.77 2.82
N VAL A 76 -3.72 -11.68 3.35
CA VAL A 76 -4.92 -11.02 2.81
C VAL A 76 -4.67 -10.44 1.40
N LEU A 77 -3.53 -9.81 1.16
CA LEU A 77 -3.21 -9.29 -0.17
C LEU A 77 -2.95 -10.41 -1.19
N ARG A 78 -2.33 -11.52 -0.76
CA ARG A 78 -2.11 -12.70 -1.59
C ARG A 78 -3.42 -13.40 -1.95
N SER A 79 -4.35 -13.53 -1.01
CA SER A 79 -5.68 -14.11 -1.28
C SER A 79 -6.49 -13.28 -2.27
N ALA A 80 -6.25 -11.95 -2.30
CA ALA A 80 -6.78 -11.02 -3.28
C ALA A 80 -6.09 -11.08 -4.66
N LYS A 81 -5.15 -12.01 -4.87
CA LYS A 81 -4.28 -12.12 -6.04
C LYS A 81 -3.36 -10.92 -6.27
N GLY A 82 -3.10 -10.12 -5.24
CA GLY A 82 -2.13 -9.03 -5.28
C GLY A 82 -0.70 -9.58 -5.39
N ARG A 83 0.02 -9.20 -6.46
CA ARG A 83 1.43 -9.56 -6.64
C ARG A 83 2.30 -8.68 -5.74
N ILE A 84 2.77 -9.23 -4.62
CA ILE A 84 3.70 -8.51 -3.74
C ILE A 84 5.07 -8.37 -4.41
N LEU A 85 5.50 -7.13 -4.66
CA LEU A 85 6.80 -6.81 -5.25
C LEU A 85 7.90 -6.69 -4.18
N GLY A 86 7.54 -6.28 -2.97
CA GLY A 86 8.48 -6.09 -1.88
C GLY A 86 7.87 -5.31 -0.71
N ALA A 87 8.72 -4.96 0.25
CA ALA A 87 8.35 -4.20 1.43
C ALA A 87 9.28 -2.99 1.61
N VAL A 88 8.70 -1.87 2.06
CA VAL A 88 9.43 -0.67 2.47
C VAL A 88 9.26 -0.50 3.96
N LEU A 89 10.38 -0.35 4.67
CA LEU A 89 10.39 -0.14 6.11
C LEU A 89 10.64 1.35 6.40
N THR A 90 9.65 2.03 6.96
CA THR A 90 9.72 3.47 7.33
C THR A 90 9.98 3.64 8.82
N ASP A 91 10.30 4.87 9.24
CA ASP A 91 10.42 5.29 10.64
C ASP A 91 11.47 4.50 11.46
N ARG A 92 12.47 3.94 10.76
CA ARG A 92 13.64 3.33 11.39
C ARG A 92 14.34 4.38 12.26
N LYS A 93 14.40 4.16 13.57
CA LYS A 93 15.26 4.94 14.45
C LYS A 93 16.72 4.58 14.12
N GLN A 94 17.47 5.53 13.56
CA GLN A 94 18.91 5.36 13.36
C GLN A 94 19.62 5.58 14.70
N THR A 95 19.85 4.48 15.44
CA THR A 95 20.65 4.52 16.68
C THR A 95 22.15 4.70 16.40
N ILE A 96 22.58 4.46 15.16
CA ILE A 96 23.97 4.59 14.74
C ILE A 96 24.22 6.02 14.22
N PRO A 97 25.15 6.79 14.81
CA PRO A 97 25.51 8.12 14.31
C PRO A 97 25.93 8.04 12.83
N GLY A 98 25.46 8.97 11.99
CA GLY A 98 25.72 8.96 10.54
C GLY A 98 27.22 8.96 10.16
N MET A 99 28.11 9.25 11.11
CA MET A 99 29.56 9.15 10.97
C MET A 99 30.07 7.70 10.83
N VAL A 100 29.36 6.72 11.38
CA VAL A 100 29.70 5.28 11.27
C VAL A 100 29.11 4.68 9.99
N TYR A 101 27.93 5.13 9.55
CA TYR A 101 27.26 4.62 8.35
C TYR A 101 28.02 4.93 7.05
N ARG A 102 28.87 5.97 7.04
CA ARG A 102 29.67 6.40 5.88
C ARG A 102 31.03 5.71 5.77
N ARG A 103 31.34 4.76 6.67
CA ARG A 103 32.63 4.05 6.75
C ARG A 103 32.54 2.56 6.45
N ILE A 104 31.36 2.09 6.06
CA ILE A 104 31.07 0.75 5.54
C ILE A 104 30.34 0.91 4.21
#